data_AF-A0A834MEQ8-F1
#
_entry.id   AF-A0A834MEQ8-F1
#
_cell.length_a   1.000
_cell.length_b   1.000
_cell.length_c   1.000
_cell.angle_alpha   90.00
_cell.angle_beta   90.00
_cell.angle_gamma   90.00
#
_symmetry.space_group_name_H-M   'P 1'
#
loop_
_entity.id
_entity.type
_entity.pdbx_description
1 polymer ?
#
loop_
_entity_poly.entity_id
_entity_poly.type
_entity_poly.pdbx_seq_one_letter_code
_entity_poly.pdbx_strand_id
1 'polypeptide(L)'
;MFWRLSVGIGLIIVAVYKITALPNIDYQDYIPAGEDNVTKLCLVRESVVSQVLWNHRTGFYCYNYTNSARFIQKLSYKSMWFYWETYNANISLPVAIISDTTVALFDYRDADSLKLLRKSFMSDEVFDNYVKCCRDAEDCCNNYMTDTNIYGDEKHCPVIWDAWSCFPKTPVDTTAEMPCSSQAYQSPDKVCTLKSKKDCLYNEQLRIGTWNQQTNYSTCAIAPVYLRRHNFHVIFLFVCIACSFPAIIIFLAIPSFRELTRVILHRNLLIAIVLRNIMTIIFKKLVIIDALLSSDLTNHVMELNSVGCRILSFLVSSSTNSTYACMLIDGYYLHKVIVRTFAKEPSIWILYIVVAALTFIPSIIWAGIMVNFEATDCWAVDRNGAQWSVDSFRIVILLINTFLLLDIIKVMISKMKQGGTTRQTKAAFRATIFLIPLFGLHVFITAKKIVVNDTCTAEDVYDYFRYTMEALQGIFVAILFCYANSEVQNELRNVFRKINIQLSQRFGIRFRVPQARRRTTTATYVQTSDSKGDF
;
A
#
# COMPACT_ATOMS: atom_id res chain seq x y z
N MET A 1 74.59 -23.79 25.40
CA MET A 1 75.53 -24.80 25.92
C MET A 1 74.84 -26.16 25.84
N PHE A 2 75.26 -27.00 24.89
CA PHE A 2 75.16 -28.47 24.77
C PHE A 2 73.92 -29.24 25.29
N TRP A 3 73.10 -29.83 24.39
CA TRP A 3 73.05 -31.27 23.96
C TRP A 3 72.54 -32.24 25.06
N ARG A 4 71.47 -33.04 24.87
CA ARG A 4 71.41 -34.24 24.01
C ARG A 4 69.98 -34.75 23.74
N LEU A 5 69.85 -35.39 22.57
CA LEU A 5 68.75 -36.23 22.07
C LEU A 5 68.39 -37.41 22.98
N SER A 6 67.12 -37.83 22.93
CA SER A 6 66.73 -39.25 22.80
C SER A 6 65.40 -39.38 22.06
N VAL A 7 65.41 -40.25 21.06
CA VAL A 7 64.33 -40.63 20.14
C VAL A 7 63.42 -41.65 20.82
N GLY A 8 62.10 -41.58 20.60
CA GLY A 8 61.17 -42.61 21.05
C GLY A 8 59.70 -42.35 20.68
N ILE A 9 59.32 -42.79 19.47
CA ILE A 9 57.99 -43.30 19.06
C ILE A 9 56.78 -42.40 19.36
N GLY A 10 56.34 -41.65 18.35
CA GLY A 10 55.06 -40.95 18.34
C GLY A 10 53.88 -41.91 18.22
N LEU A 11 53.11 -42.04 19.30
CA LEU A 11 51.74 -42.56 19.27
C LEU A 11 50.83 -41.47 18.70
N ILE A 12 50.37 -41.68 17.46
CA ILE A 12 49.28 -40.91 16.87
C ILE A 12 48.00 -41.28 17.63
N ILE A 13 47.58 -40.42 18.55
CA ILE A 13 46.23 -40.47 19.12
C ILE A 13 45.30 -39.87 18.06
N VAL A 14 44.78 -40.72 17.18
CA VAL A 14 43.57 -40.40 16.41
C VAL A 14 42.43 -40.36 17.41
N ALA A 15 42.04 -39.16 17.83
CA ALA A 15 40.78 -38.94 18.52
C ALA A 15 39.65 -39.27 17.55
N VAL A 16 39.21 -40.53 17.56
CA VAL A 16 37.96 -40.96 16.94
C VAL A 16 36.84 -40.27 17.73
N TYR A 17 36.33 -39.17 17.19
CA TYR A 17 35.05 -38.65 17.63
C TYR A 17 34.01 -39.77 17.41
N LYS A 18 33.54 -40.31 18.53
CA LYS A 18 32.44 -41.25 18.63
C LYS A 18 31.27 -40.67 17.83
N ILE A 19 31.02 -41.20 16.64
CA ILE A 19 29.75 -41.04 15.95
C ILE A 19 28.73 -41.70 16.87
N THR A 20 27.97 -40.91 17.62
CA THR A 20 26.76 -41.37 18.27
C THR A 20 25.77 -41.73 17.17
N ALA A 21 25.88 -42.96 16.68
CA ALA A 21 24.77 -43.65 16.06
C ALA A 21 23.61 -43.60 17.05
N LEU A 22 22.48 -43.03 16.62
CA LEU A 22 21.23 -43.08 17.38
C LEU A 22 20.92 -44.57 17.58
N PRO A 23 20.78 -45.07 18.82
CA PRO A 23 20.58 -46.48 19.05
C PRO A 23 19.12 -46.85 18.72
N ASN A 24 18.94 -47.91 17.93
CA ASN A 24 17.66 -48.60 17.69
C ASN A 24 16.49 -47.73 17.20
N ILE A 25 16.52 -47.34 15.94
CA ILE A 25 15.28 -47.06 15.20
C ILE A 25 15.29 -47.97 13.97
N ASP A 26 14.33 -48.88 13.92
CA ASP A 26 14.15 -49.87 12.86
C ASP A 26 13.57 -49.16 11.62
N TYR A 27 14.42 -48.54 10.80
CA TYR A 27 14.03 -47.96 9.50
C TYR A 27 14.20 -49.02 8.41
N GLN A 28 13.51 -50.15 8.53
CA GLN A 28 13.63 -51.22 7.53
C GLN A 28 12.57 -51.23 6.44
N ASP A 29 11.57 -50.33 6.46
CA ASP A 29 10.64 -50.20 5.34
C ASP A 29 10.24 -48.73 5.12
N TYR A 30 11.05 -47.98 4.38
CA TYR A 30 10.59 -46.72 3.81
C TYR A 30 10.39 -46.89 2.30
N ILE A 31 9.13 -47.09 1.94
CA ILE A 31 8.62 -47.04 0.58
C ILE A 31 8.48 -45.55 0.23
N PRO A 32 9.13 -45.02 -0.83
CA PRO A 32 8.84 -43.66 -1.28
C PRO A 32 7.34 -43.56 -1.51
N ALA A 33 6.70 -42.55 -0.91
CA ALA A 33 5.28 -42.34 -1.06
C ALA A 33 4.98 -41.88 -2.50
N GLY A 34 4.90 -42.80 -3.47
CA GLY A 34 4.53 -42.50 -4.86
C GLY A 34 5.19 -43.40 -5.92
N GLU A 35 4.58 -43.43 -7.11
CA GLU A 35 5.12 -44.06 -8.33
C GLU A 35 6.20 -43.16 -8.97
N ASP A 36 7.33 -42.93 -8.27
CA ASP A 36 8.40 -42.07 -8.81
C ASP A 36 9.24 -42.82 -9.86
N ASN A 37 9.60 -42.15 -10.97
CA ASN A 37 10.41 -42.74 -12.03
C ASN A 37 11.90 -42.69 -11.66
N VAL A 38 12.47 -43.87 -11.44
CA VAL A 38 13.86 -44.08 -11.01
C VAL A 38 14.89 -43.47 -11.96
N THR A 39 14.61 -43.48 -13.27
CA THR A 39 15.56 -42.99 -14.27
C THR A 39 15.52 -41.46 -14.43
N LYS A 40 14.50 -40.80 -13.89
CA LYS A 40 14.32 -39.36 -14.07
C LYS A 40 15.28 -38.59 -13.16
N LEU A 41 16.02 -37.68 -13.77
CA LEU A 41 16.97 -36.79 -13.10
C LEU A 41 16.43 -35.37 -13.11
N CYS A 42 16.62 -34.66 -12.00
CA CYS A 42 16.17 -33.29 -11.81
C CYS A 42 17.30 -32.44 -11.20
N LEU A 43 17.40 -31.18 -11.65
CA LEU A 43 18.45 -30.26 -11.22
C LEU A 43 17.97 -29.37 -10.07
N VAL A 44 18.58 -29.54 -8.90
CA VAL A 44 18.38 -28.64 -7.75
C VAL A 44 19.70 -27.93 -7.42
N ARG A 45 19.70 -26.61 -7.56
CA ARG A 45 20.89 -25.77 -7.37
C ARG A 45 22.07 -26.31 -8.21
N GLU A 46 23.15 -26.75 -7.56
CA GLU A 46 24.35 -27.27 -8.22
C GLU A 46 24.37 -28.81 -8.30
N SER A 47 23.31 -29.50 -7.87
CA SER A 47 23.25 -30.96 -7.80
C SER A 47 22.15 -31.55 -8.69
N VAL A 48 22.50 -32.56 -9.49
CA VAL A 48 21.53 -33.41 -10.18
C VAL A 48 21.14 -34.55 -9.24
N VAL A 49 19.83 -34.78 -9.08
CA VAL A 49 19.27 -35.71 -8.10
C VAL A 49 18.21 -36.56 -8.78
N SER A 50 18.13 -37.85 -8.43
CA SER A 50 17.05 -38.72 -8.91
C SER A 50 15.71 -38.27 -8.36
N GLN A 51 14.63 -38.48 -9.12
CA GLN A 51 13.27 -38.13 -8.70
C GLN A 51 12.91 -38.76 -7.34
N VAL A 52 13.39 -39.97 -7.06
CA VAL A 52 13.12 -40.69 -5.81
C VAL A 52 13.75 -40.00 -4.58
N LEU A 53 14.85 -39.28 -4.74
CA LEU A 53 15.50 -38.51 -3.65
C LEU A 53 15.13 -37.02 -3.68
N TRP A 54 14.34 -36.61 -4.67
CA TRP A 54 14.03 -35.21 -4.95
C TRP A 54 13.32 -34.56 -3.77
N ASN A 55 12.21 -35.15 -3.32
CA ASN A 55 11.36 -34.59 -2.27
C ASN A 55 12.11 -34.41 -0.95
N HIS A 56 12.96 -35.37 -0.56
CA HIS A 56 13.79 -35.24 0.63
C HIS A 56 14.77 -34.05 0.55
N ARG A 57 15.43 -33.87 -0.60
CA ARG A 57 16.38 -32.75 -0.77
C ARG A 57 15.68 -31.41 -0.89
N THR A 58 14.63 -31.31 -1.71
CA THR A 58 13.92 -30.05 -1.91
C THR A 58 13.11 -29.66 -0.68
N GLY A 59 12.50 -30.63 0.00
CA GLY A 59 11.86 -30.43 1.29
C GLY A 59 12.84 -29.95 2.35
N PHE A 60 14.07 -30.47 2.38
CA PHE A 60 15.12 -29.94 3.25
C PHE A 60 15.47 -28.49 2.89
N TYR A 61 15.63 -28.17 1.61
CA TYR A 61 15.95 -26.80 1.18
C TYR A 61 14.81 -25.82 1.52
N CYS A 62 13.56 -26.16 1.24
CA CYS A 62 12.40 -25.37 1.63
C CYS A 62 12.36 -25.13 3.14
N TYR A 63 12.74 -26.11 3.97
CA TYR A 63 12.80 -25.95 5.42
C TYR A 63 13.98 -25.08 5.86
N ASN A 64 15.18 -25.38 5.36
CA ASN A 64 16.43 -24.74 5.76
C ASN A 64 16.45 -23.25 5.38
N TYR A 65 15.95 -22.92 4.19
CA TYR A 65 15.87 -21.54 3.70
C TYR A 65 14.71 -20.74 4.29
N THR A 66 13.75 -21.38 4.96
CA THR A 66 12.72 -20.64 5.70
C THR A 66 13.37 -19.80 6.83
N ASN A 67 12.95 -18.53 6.92
CA ASN A 67 13.42 -17.58 7.93
C ASN A 67 13.20 -18.15 9.35
N SER A 68 14.22 -18.07 10.20
CA SER A 68 14.16 -18.59 11.57
C SER A 68 13.03 -17.99 12.43
N ALA A 69 12.61 -16.75 12.17
CA ALA A 69 11.49 -16.09 12.87
C ALA A 69 10.12 -16.75 12.63
N ARG A 70 10.02 -17.68 11.68
CA ARG A 70 8.81 -18.43 11.34
C ARG A 70 8.63 -19.71 12.13
N PHE A 71 9.62 -20.04 12.95
CA PHE A 71 9.63 -21.23 13.79
C PHE A 71 9.41 -20.83 15.25
N ILE A 72 8.66 -21.66 15.99
CA ILE A 72 8.68 -21.63 17.46
C ILE A 72 10.09 -21.99 17.92
N GLN A 73 10.64 -23.05 17.34
CA GLN A 73 12.00 -23.49 17.51
C GLN A 73 12.45 -24.21 16.24
N LYS A 74 13.43 -23.65 15.54
CA LYS A 74 13.97 -24.28 14.32
C LYS A 74 14.77 -25.53 14.71
N LEU A 75 14.29 -26.70 14.29
CA LEU A 75 14.94 -27.99 14.57
C LEU A 75 16.33 -28.06 13.95
N SER A 76 17.26 -28.70 14.67
CA SER A 76 18.58 -29.06 14.14
C SER A 76 18.43 -30.19 13.12
N TYR A 77 19.38 -30.31 12.20
CA TYR A 77 19.39 -31.37 11.20
C TYR A 77 20.78 -31.97 11.03
N LYS A 78 20.83 -33.22 10.58
CA LYS A 78 22.08 -33.91 10.21
C LYS A 78 21.85 -34.80 8.99
N SER A 79 22.93 -35.11 8.28
CA SER A 79 22.88 -36.14 7.24
C SER A 79 23.05 -37.52 7.87
N MET A 80 22.14 -38.44 7.57
CA MET A 80 22.17 -39.82 8.05
C MET A 80 22.15 -40.79 6.88
N TRP A 81 22.87 -41.91 7.03
CA TRP A 81 22.95 -42.95 6.01
C TRP A 81 21.83 -43.96 6.18
N PHE A 82 21.12 -44.25 5.10
CA PHE A 82 20.06 -45.23 5.00
C PHE A 82 20.45 -46.28 3.95
N TYR A 83 20.21 -47.55 4.25
CA TYR A 83 20.38 -48.62 3.27
C TYR A 83 19.07 -48.75 2.48
N TRP A 84 19.17 -48.66 1.15
CA TRP A 84 18.02 -48.83 0.27
C TRP A 84 18.01 -50.24 -0.30
N GLU A 85 17.10 -51.07 0.18
CA GLU A 85 17.02 -52.48 -0.21
C GLU A 85 16.75 -52.64 -1.71
N THR A 86 15.86 -51.81 -2.29
CA THR A 86 15.47 -51.87 -3.71
C THR A 86 16.65 -51.64 -4.67
N TYR A 87 17.66 -50.88 -4.28
CA TYR A 87 18.80 -50.52 -5.13
C TYR A 87 20.15 -51.00 -4.60
N ASN A 88 20.15 -51.74 -3.48
CA ASN A 88 21.35 -52.23 -2.79
C ASN A 88 22.42 -51.13 -2.61
N ALA A 89 22.00 -49.94 -2.16
CA ALA A 89 22.87 -48.77 -2.07
C ALA A 89 22.66 -48.03 -0.74
N ASN A 90 23.75 -47.50 -0.18
CA ASN A 90 23.70 -46.60 0.97
C ASN A 90 23.52 -45.16 0.50
N ILE A 91 22.51 -44.47 1.03
CA ILE A 91 22.17 -43.10 0.65
C ILE A 91 22.19 -42.20 1.88
N SER A 92 22.76 -41.02 1.71
CA SER A 92 22.79 -39.99 2.74
C SER A 92 21.62 -39.03 2.54
N LEU A 93 20.75 -38.94 3.54
CA LEU A 93 19.60 -38.03 3.55
C LEU A 93 19.68 -37.04 4.72
N PRO A 94 19.31 -35.76 4.50
CA PRO A 94 19.13 -34.82 5.59
C PRO A 94 17.90 -35.22 6.41
N VAL A 95 18.03 -35.25 7.74
CA VAL A 95 16.95 -35.54 8.68
C VAL A 95 16.88 -34.48 9.77
N ALA A 96 15.66 -34.10 10.17
CA ALA A 96 15.42 -33.21 11.30
C ALA A 96 15.53 -34.02 12.61
N ILE A 97 16.27 -33.48 13.58
CA ILE A 97 16.43 -34.08 14.90
C ILE A 97 15.37 -33.49 15.83
N ILE A 98 14.49 -34.35 16.35
CA ILE A 98 13.42 -33.94 17.27
C ILE A 98 13.80 -34.31 18.71
N SER A 99 14.35 -35.51 18.88
CA SER A 99 14.88 -36.02 20.15
C SER A 99 16.04 -36.98 19.86
N ASP A 100 16.66 -37.50 20.92
CA ASP A 100 17.74 -38.50 20.81
C ASP A 100 17.27 -39.84 20.22
N THR A 101 15.96 -40.04 20.03
CA THR A 101 15.38 -41.28 19.48
C THR A 101 14.36 -41.04 18.38
N THR A 102 14.11 -39.79 17.99
CA THR A 102 13.10 -39.46 16.97
C THR A 102 13.68 -38.45 15.98
N VAL A 103 13.62 -38.83 14.71
CA VAL A 103 13.98 -37.97 13.58
C VAL A 103 12.80 -37.88 12.62
N ALA A 104 12.69 -36.78 11.89
CA ALA A 104 11.73 -36.65 10.80
C ALA A 104 12.47 -36.49 9.47
N LEU A 105 11.94 -37.14 8.43
CA LEU A 105 12.40 -36.97 7.07
C LEU A 105 11.84 -35.67 6.51
N PHE A 106 12.58 -35.00 5.63
CA PHE A 106 12.06 -33.84 4.91
C PHE A 106 11.26 -34.26 3.68
N ASP A 107 10.38 -35.26 3.81
CA ASP A 107 9.40 -35.60 2.79
C ASP A 107 8.02 -35.11 3.20
N TYR A 108 7.39 -34.33 2.34
CA TYR A 108 6.07 -33.79 2.58
C TYR A 108 4.95 -34.79 2.24
N ARG A 109 5.24 -35.88 1.55
CA ARG A 109 4.27 -36.95 1.27
C ARG A 109 4.11 -37.90 2.46
N ASP A 110 5.09 -37.94 3.36
CA ASP A 110 5.03 -38.70 4.61
C ASP A 110 4.25 -37.94 5.69
N ALA A 111 3.09 -38.48 6.06
CA ALA A 111 2.19 -37.88 7.05
C ALA A 111 2.81 -37.82 8.45
N ASP A 112 3.63 -38.79 8.83
CA ASP A 112 4.25 -38.83 10.17
C ASP A 112 5.35 -37.78 10.27
N SER A 113 6.22 -37.70 9.26
CA SER A 113 7.22 -36.63 9.16
C SER A 113 6.58 -35.23 9.13
N LEU A 114 5.52 -35.02 8.36
CA LEU A 114 4.79 -33.74 8.36
C LEU A 114 4.24 -33.37 9.74
N LYS A 115 3.63 -34.33 10.45
CA LYS A 115 3.08 -34.10 11.79
C LYS A 115 4.15 -33.69 12.79
N LEU A 116 5.35 -34.25 12.65
CA LEU A 116 6.50 -33.92 13.48
C LEU A 116 7.09 -32.55 13.13
N LEU A 117 7.28 -32.25 11.84
CA LEU A 117 7.79 -30.97 11.37
C LEU A 117 6.83 -29.82 11.67
N ARG A 118 5.51 -30.02 11.57
CA ARG A 118 4.50 -28.99 11.86
C ARG A 118 4.67 -28.35 13.23
N LYS A 119 5.09 -29.14 14.24
CA LYS A 119 5.29 -28.66 15.61
C LYS A 119 6.40 -27.63 15.76
N SER A 120 7.30 -27.50 14.78
CA SER A 120 8.37 -26.50 14.83
C SER A 120 7.94 -25.11 14.32
N PHE A 121 6.84 -25.03 13.56
CA PHE A 121 6.37 -23.79 12.94
C PHE A 121 5.46 -22.97 13.86
N MET A 122 5.52 -21.63 13.72
CA MET A 122 4.79 -20.69 14.57
C MET A 122 3.27 -20.69 14.34
N SER A 123 2.83 -20.98 13.11
CA SER A 123 1.41 -21.06 12.75
C SER A 123 1.18 -22.04 11.60
N ASP A 124 -0.06 -22.51 11.47
CA ASP A 124 -0.47 -23.42 10.40
C ASP A 124 -0.30 -22.79 9.00
N GLU A 125 -0.58 -21.49 8.86
CA GLU A 125 -0.38 -20.78 7.60
C GLU A 125 1.08 -20.80 7.13
N VAL A 126 2.02 -20.64 8.07
CA VAL A 126 3.45 -20.68 7.77
C VAL A 126 3.88 -22.10 7.40
N PHE A 127 3.34 -23.11 8.07
CA PHE A 127 3.57 -24.51 7.71
C PHE A 127 2.99 -24.85 6.34
N ASP A 128 1.81 -24.35 5.99
CA ASP A 128 1.20 -24.53 4.67
C ASP A 128 2.06 -23.91 3.57
N ASN A 129 2.71 -22.77 3.83
CA ASN A 129 3.70 -22.20 2.90
C ASN A 129 4.93 -23.10 2.69
N TYR A 130 5.34 -23.83 3.73
CA TYR A 130 6.37 -24.86 3.60
C TYR A 130 5.92 -26.02 2.72
N VAL A 131 4.75 -26.57 2.99
CA VAL A 131 4.18 -27.66 2.18
C VAL A 131 4.00 -27.22 0.72
N LYS A 132 3.56 -25.98 0.48
CA LYS A 132 3.44 -25.41 -0.85
C LYS A 132 4.79 -25.34 -1.58
N CYS A 133 5.86 -24.90 -0.91
CA CYS A 133 7.20 -24.91 -1.49
C CYS A 133 7.63 -26.31 -1.95
N CYS A 134 7.33 -27.34 -1.14
CA CYS A 134 7.63 -28.73 -1.50
C CYS A 134 6.84 -29.20 -2.72
N ARG A 135 5.54 -28.86 -2.81
CA ARG A 135 4.70 -29.17 -3.98
C ARG A 135 5.17 -28.46 -5.24
N ASP A 136 5.52 -27.18 -5.15
CA ASP A 136 6.04 -26.40 -6.27
C ASP A 136 7.39 -26.97 -6.76
N ALA A 137 8.21 -27.48 -5.85
CA ALA A 137 9.46 -28.18 -6.19
C ALA A 137 9.20 -29.50 -6.91
N GLU A 138 8.23 -30.29 -6.46
CA GLU A 138 7.81 -31.51 -7.13
C GLU A 138 7.27 -31.22 -8.54
N ASP A 139 6.38 -30.23 -8.68
CA ASP A 139 5.82 -29.80 -9.95
C ASP A 139 6.92 -29.38 -10.94
N CYS A 140 7.93 -28.66 -10.46
CA CYS A 140 9.11 -28.27 -11.23
C CYS A 140 9.83 -29.48 -11.85
N CYS A 141 10.12 -30.51 -11.05
CA CYS A 141 10.77 -31.72 -11.53
C CYS A 141 9.86 -32.53 -12.45
N ASN A 142 8.58 -32.68 -12.10
CA ASN A 142 7.65 -33.52 -12.83
C ASN A 142 7.30 -32.95 -14.20
N ASN A 143 6.99 -31.66 -14.28
CA ASN A 143 6.38 -31.05 -15.46
C ASN A 143 7.32 -30.15 -16.26
N TYR A 144 8.39 -29.61 -15.67
CA TYR A 144 9.28 -28.64 -16.34
C TYR A 144 10.68 -29.19 -16.62
N MET A 145 11.14 -30.20 -15.88
CA MET A 145 12.46 -30.82 -16.09
C MET A 145 12.39 -32.07 -16.97
N THR A 146 13.35 -32.15 -17.89
CA THR A 146 13.59 -33.28 -18.80
C THR A 146 15.10 -33.54 -18.90
N ASP A 147 15.49 -34.74 -19.31
CA ASP A 147 16.90 -35.15 -19.37
C ASP A 147 17.77 -34.23 -20.27
N THR A 148 17.14 -33.50 -21.19
CA THR A 148 17.82 -32.58 -22.12
C THR A 148 17.92 -31.14 -21.62
N ASN A 149 17.07 -30.72 -20.67
CA ASN A 149 16.98 -29.32 -20.25
C ASN A 149 17.57 -29.06 -18.85
N ILE A 150 17.97 -30.11 -18.13
CA ILE A 150 18.67 -30.02 -16.84
C ILE A 150 20.16 -29.71 -16.98
N TYR A 151 20.70 -29.70 -18.20
CA TYR A 151 22.07 -29.29 -18.51
C TYR A 151 22.06 -28.02 -19.37
N GLY A 152 22.98 -27.11 -19.08
CA GLY A 152 23.16 -25.89 -19.86
C GLY A 152 23.69 -26.20 -21.26
N ASP A 153 23.33 -25.36 -22.24
CA ASP A 153 23.88 -25.40 -23.59
C ASP A 153 24.59 -24.08 -23.91
N GLU A 154 25.26 -23.96 -25.05
CA GLU A 154 25.98 -22.74 -25.46
C GLU A 154 25.10 -21.48 -25.49
N LYS A 155 23.77 -21.65 -25.62
CA LYS A 155 22.81 -20.56 -25.83
C LYS A 155 21.87 -20.35 -24.65
N HIS A 156 21.75 -21.29 -23.72
CA HIS A 156 20.77 -21.28 -22.64
C HIS A 156 21.30 -21.90 -21.35
N CYS A 157 20.84 -21.34 -20.23
CA CYS A 157 20.94 -21.96 -18.92
C CYS A 157 19.88 -23.06 -18.74
N PRO A 158 20.16 -24.09 -17.92
CA PRO A 158 19.25 -25.22 -17.71
C PRO A 158 17.99 -24.83 -16.93
N VAL A 159 16.96 -25.67 -16.95
CA VAL A 159 15.86 -25.61 -15.99
C VAL A 159 16.40 -26.00 -14.61
N ILE A 160 16.13 -25.20 -13.59
CA ILE A 160 16.70 -25.37 -12.25
C ILE A 160 15.66 -25.08 -11.16
N TRP A 161 15.64 -25.90 -10.11
CA TRP A 161 15.01 -25.53 -8.84
C TRP A 161 16.05 -24.87 -7.94
N ASP A 162 15.86 -23.61 -7.58
CA ASP A 162 16.87 -22.86 -6.84
C ASP A 162 16.75 -22.96 -5.30
N ALA A 163 15.82 -23.80 -4.82
CA ALA A 163 15.32 -23.96 -3.44
C ALA A 163 13.99 -23.26 -3.13
N TRP A 164 13.57 -22.28 -3.93
CA TRP A 164 12.31 -21.57 -3.72
C TRP A 164 11.45 -21.47 -4.98
N SER A 165 12.07 -21.30 -6.15
CA SER A 165 11.39 -21.11 -7.43
C SER A 165 11.98 -22.01 -8.52
N CYS A 166 11.13 -22.39 -9.47
CA CYS A 166 11.51 -23.15 -10.66
C CYS A 166 11.88 -22.19 -11.79
N PHE A 167 13.15 -22.07 -12.15
CA PHE A 167 13.56 -21.21 -13.26
C PHE A 167 13.56 -21.99 -14.58
N PRO A 168 12.91 -21.48 -15.64
CA PRO A 168 12.83 -22.14 -16.92
C PRO A 168 14.15 -22.01 -17.70
N LYS A 169 14.28 -22.81 -18.76
CA LYS A 169 15.38 -22.69 -19.71
C LYS A 169 15.41 -21.28 -20.29
N THR A 170 16.53 -20.59 -20.13
CA THR A 170 16.64 -19.14 -20.37
C THR A 170 17.85 -18.82 -21.21
N PRO A 171 17.76 -17.92 -22.22
CA PRO A 171 18.91 -17.55 -23.04
C PRO A 171 20.06 -16.93 -22.24
N VAL A 172 21.28 -17.17 -22.68
CA VAL A 172 22.50 -16.56 -22.15
C VAL A 172 22.45 -15.03 -22.26
N ASP A 173 23.02 -14.34 -21.27
CA ASP A 173 23.03 -12.89 -21.12
C ASP A 173 21.63 -12.27 -20.96
N THR A 174 20.68 -13.07 -20.47
CA THR A 174 19.33 -12.60 -20.11
C THR A 174 18.95 -12.98 -18.68
N THR A 175 17.98 -12.25 -18.13
CA THR A 175 17.45 -12.48 -16.77
C THR A 175 16.10 -13.18 -16.85
N ALA A 176 15.96 -14.30 -16.13
CA ALA A 176 14.67 -14.96 -15.93
C ALA A 176 13.92 -14.33 -14.75
N GLU A 177 12.61 -14.12 -14.91
CA GLU A 177 11.73 -13.66 -13.84
C GLU A 177 10.70 -14.71 -13.48
N MET A 178 10.60 -15.09 -12.21
CA MET A 178 9.60 -16.03 -11.71
C MET A 178 8.75 -15.39 -10.60
N PRO A 179 7.46 -15.72 -10.46
CA PRO A 179 6.68 -15.30 -9.30
C PRO A 179 7.40 -15.71 -8.01
N CYS A 180 7.49 -14.81 -7.03
CA CYS A 180 8.12 -15.11 -5.75
C CYS A 180 7.39 -16.27 -5.06
N SER A 181 8.16 -17.21 -4.52
CA SER A 181 7.66 -18.26 -3.63
C SER A 181 6.94 -17.66 -2.42
N SER A 182 5.91 -18.33 -1.91
CA SER A 182 5.25 -17.93 -0.67
C SER A 182 6.22 -17.88 0.52
N GLN A 183 7.28 -18.68 0.48
CA GLN A 183 8.34 -18.63 1.48
C GLN A 183 9.21 -17.37 1.41
N ALA A 184 9.34 -16.75 0.24
CA ALA A 184 10.17 -15.57 0.03
C ALA A 184 9.51 -14.26 0.47
N TYR A 185 8.17 -14.21 0.52
CA TYR A 185 7.46 -13.04 1.05
C TYR A 185 7.70 -12.92 2.55
N GLN A 186 7.79 -11.68 3.07
CA GLN A 186 7.99 -11.42 4.51
C GLN A 186 6.66 -11.32 5.28
N SER A 187 5.57 -10.95 4.62
CA SER A 187 4.21 -10.84 5.18
C SER A 187 3.25 -11.80 4.46
N PRO A 188 2.23 -12.36 5.15
CA PRO A 188 1.15 -13.12 4.53
C PRO A 188 0.29 -12.28 3.56
N ASP A 189 0.32 -10.94 3.70
CA ASP A 189 -0.44 -10.05 2.83
C ASP A 189 0.09 -10.07 1.40
N LYS A 190 -0.59 -10.81 0.52
CA LYS A 190 -0.33 -10.77 -0.92
C LYS A 190 -0.82 -9.44 -1.48
N VAL A 191 0.07 -8.45 -1.52
CA VAL A 191 -0.19 -7.16 -2.16
C VAL A 191 -0.38 -7.39 -3.64
N CYS A 192 0.67 -7.83 -4.32
CA CYS A 192 0.67 -8.15 -5.74
C CYS A 192 1.63 -9.32 -6.01
N THR A 193 1.63 -9.82 -7.24
CA THR A 193 2.56 -10.87 -7.67
C THR A 193 3.94 -10.25 -7.91
N LEU A 194 4.79 -10.28 -6.88
CA LEU A 194 6.21 -9.92 -6.99
C LEU A 194 6.97 -11.02 -7.73
N LYS A 195 8.11 -10.66 -8.33
CA LYS A 195 8.93 -11.59 -9.09
C LYS A 195 10.36 -11.63 -8.58
N SER A 196 10.90 -12.84 -8.42
CA SER A 196 12.32 -13.10 -8.22
C SER A 196 13.05 -13.05 -9.56
N LYS A 197 14.35 -12.73 -9.53
CA LYS A 197 15.17 -12.57 -10.75
C LYS A 197 16.42 -13.42 -10.65
N LYS A 198 16.75 -14.15 -11.72
CA LYS A 198 17.98 -14.95 -11.81
C LYS A 198 18.65 -14.69 -13.15
N ASP A 199 19.95 -14.39 -13.10
CA ASP A 199 20.72 -14.05 -14.30
C ASP A 199 21.36 -15.30 -14.89
N CYS A 200 21.15 -15.48 -16.20
CA CYS A 200 21.79 -16.51 -16.98
C CYS A 200 23.06 -15.93 -17.63
N LEU A 201 24.21 -16.52 -17.32
CA LEU A 201 25.53 -16.02 -17.73
C LEU A 201 26.25 -17.05 -18.60
N TYR A 202 27.02 -16.59 -19.57
CA TYR A 202 27.91 -17.46 -20.33
C TYR A 202 29.14 -17.83 -19.49
N ASN A 203 29.41 -19.12 -19.34
CA ASN A 203 30.65 -19.59 -18.72
C ASN A 203 31.69 -19.90 -19.80
N GLU A 204 32.71 -19.04 -19.94
CA GLU A 204 33.76 -19.22 -20.94
C GLU A 204 34.59 -20.49 -20.74
N GLN A 205 34.77 -20.94 -19.49
CA GLN A 205 35.57 -22.12 -19.17
C GLN A 205 34.85 -23.41 -19.57
N LEU A 206 33.55 -23.47 -19.30
CA LEU A 206 32.71 -24.64 -19.57
C LEU A 206 32.04 -24.59 -20.95
N ARG A 207 32.11 -23.44 -21.65
CA ARG A 207 31.43 -23.17 -22.94
C ARG A 207 29.93 -23.46 -22.91
N ILE A 208 29.27 -23.17 -21.78
CA ILE A 208 27.84 -23.39 -21.57
C ILE A 208 27.22 -22.23 -20.79
N GLY A 209 25.92 -22.04 -20.94
CA GLY A 209 25.12 -21.16 -20.11
C GLY A 209 24.98 -21.72 -18.70
N THR A 210 25.36 -20.92 -17.70
CA THR A 210 25.26 -21.26 -16.28
C THR A 210 24.53 -20.17 -15.53
N TRP A 211 23.76 -20.57 -14.53
CA TRP A 211 23.08 -19.62 -13.67
C TRP A 211 24.06 -18.93 -12.73
N ASN A 212 23.78 -17.65 -12.44
CA ASN A 212 24.38 -17.00 -11.29
C ASN A 212 24.00 -17.76 -9.99
N GLN A 213 24.98 -17.93 -9.09
CA GLN A 213 24.82 -18.70 -7.85
C GLN A 213 23.71 -18.14 -6.96
N GLN A 214 23.61 -16.80 -6.89
CA GLN A 214 22.59 -16.12 -6.12
C GLN A 214 21.41 -15.70 -6.99
N THR A 215 20.21 -16.04 -6.54
CA THR A 215 18.96 -15.50 -7.10
C THR A 215 18.61 -14.21 -6.35
N ASN A 216 18.24 -13.16 -7.08
CA ASN A 216 17.82 -11.91 -6.50
C ASN A 216 16.35 -12.00 -6.03
N TYR A 217 16.17 -12.20 -4.72
CA TYR A 217 14.88 -12.19 -4.03
C TYR A 217 14.57 -10.84 -3.33
N SER A 218 15.42 -9.81 -3.49
CA SER A 218 15.19 -8.50 -2.85
C SER A 218 13.89 -7.83 -3.31
N THR A 219 13.45 -8.13 -4.54
CA THR A 219 12.19 -7.70 -5.13
C THR A 219 10.97 -8.37 -4.53
N CYS A 220 11.14 -9.46 -3.77
CA CYS A 220 10.06 -10.17 -3.08
C CYS A 220 9.71 -9.55 -1.72
N ALA A 221 10.45 -8.52 -1.29
CA ALA A 221 10.11 -7.74 -0.11
C ALA A 221 8.95 -6.79 -0.41
N ILE A 222 7.92 -6.82 0.43
CA ILE A 222 6.72 -5.99 0.28
C ILE A 222 6.96 -4.55 0.78
N ALA A 223 7.80 -4.39 1.82
CA ALA A 223 8.10 -3.10 2.43
C ALA A 223 8.49 -1.98 1.44
N PRO A 224 9.40 -2.17 0.47
CA PRO A 224 9.75 -1.12 -0.49
C PRO A 224 8.57 -0.69 -1.39
N VAL A 225 7.63 -1.59 -1.69
CA VAL A 225 6.42 -1.27 -2.47
C VAL A 225 5.52 -0.32 -1.68
N TYR A 226 5.22 -0.66 -0.43
CA TYR A 226 4.44 0.21 0.45
C TYR A 226 5.12 1.55 0.70
N LEU A 227 6.42 1.56 0.95
CA LEU A 227 7.18 2.79 1.18
C LEU A 227 7.06 3.75 0.00
N ARG A 228 7.18 3.24 -1.24
CA ARG A 228 7.00 4.03 -2.46
C ARG A 228 5.58 4.61 -2.55
N ARG A 229 4.55 3.78 -2.35
CA ARG A 229 3.14 4.19 -2.40
C ARG A 229 2.79 5.23 -1.34
N HIS A 230 3.23 5.03 -0.10
CA HIS A 230 3.00 5.96 1.01
C HIS A 230 3.75 7.28 0.83
N ASN A 231 4.99 7.25 0.36
CA ASN A 231 5.75 8.47 0.06
C ASN A 231 5.08 9.29 -1.04
N PHE A 232 4.63 8.65 -2.13
CA PHE A 232 3.86 9.32 -3.19
C PHE A 232 2.60 10.00 -2.62
N HIS A 233 1.83 9.30 -1.79
CA HIS A 233 0.65 9.86 -1.16
C HIS A 233 1.00 11.07 -0.27
N VAL A 234 2.03 10.98 0.58
CA VAL A 234 2.46 12.09 1.44
C VAL A 234 2.84 13.34 0.63
N ILE A 235 3.56 13.16 -0.49
CA ILE A 235 3.93 14.27 -1.37
C ILE A 235 2.67 14.97 -1.93
N PHE A 236 1.70 14.19 -2.44
CA PHE A 236 0.47 14.74 -2.99
C PHE A 236 -0.40 15.45 -1.93
N LEU A 237 -0.48 14.92 -0.71
CA LEU A 237 -1.17 15.59 0.40
C LEU A 237 -0.51 16.93 0.75
N PHE A 238 0.84 16.99 0.74
CA PHE A 238 1.58 18.23 0.96
C PHE A 238 1.28 19.28 -0.12
N VAL A 239 1.28 18.87 -1.40
CA VAL A 239 0.90 19.75 -2.51
C VAL A 239 -0.53 20.29 -2.32
N CYS A 240 -1.48 19.44 -1.92
CA CYS A 240 -2.84 19.86 -1.62
C CYS A 240 -2.89 20.91 -0.50
N ILE A 241 -2.11 20.73 0.58
CA ILE A 241 -2.00 21.71 1.67
C ILE A 241 -1.42 23.03 1.14
N ALA A 242 -0.31 22.98 0.40
CA ALA A 242 0.34 24.17 -0.15
C ALA A 242 -0.59 24.99 -1.06
N CYS A 243 -1.46 24.34 -1.84
CA CYS A 243 -2.45 25.01 -2.67
C CYS A 243 -3.67 25.52 -1.89
N SER A 244 -4.10 24.81 -0.85
CA SER A 244 -5.35 25.12 -0.12
C SER A 244 -5.15 26.12 1.01
N PHE A 245 -3.97 26.12 1.65
CA PHE A 245 -3.66 26.97 2.79
C PHE A 245 -3.77 28.48 2.48
N PRO A 246 -3.23 29.00 1.35
CA PRO A 246 -3.38 30.42 1.02
C PRO A 246 -4.85 30.84 0.81
N ALA A 247 -5.70 29.95 0.27
CA ALA A 247 -7.13 30.21 0.11
C ALA A 247 -7.82 30.41 1.47
N ILE A 248 -7.45 29.61 2.49
CA ILE A 248 -7.95 29.79 3.86
C ILE A 248 -7.52 31.16 4.41
N ILE A 249 -6.26 31.54 4.23
CA ILE A 249 -5.74 32.85 4.66
C ILE A 249 -6.52 33.98 3.99
N ILE A 250 -6.81 33.90 2.68
CA ILE A 250 -7.60 34.91 1.97
C ILE A 250 -9.01 35.05 2.58
N PHE A 251 -9.69 33.93 2.82
CA PHE A 251 -11.03 33.95 3.44
C PHE A 251 -11.04 34.47 4.88
N LEU A 252 -9.95 34.30 5.62
CA LEU A 252 -9.81 34.86 6.97
C LEU A 252 -9.41 36.34 6.94
N ALA A 253 -8.54 36.76 6.02
CA ALA A 253 -8.01 38.11 5.97
C ALA A 253 -9.05 39.16 5.53
N ILE A 254 -10.00 38.79 4.68
CA ILE A 254 -10.99 39.70 4.12
C ILE A 254 -12.26 39.72 5.00
N PRO A 255 -12.61 40.85 5.66
CA PRO A 255 -13.75 40.89 6.58
C PRO A 255 -15.11 40.63 5.93
N SER A 256 -15.34 41.09 4.68
CA SER A 256 -16.61 40.91 3.98
C SER A 256 -16.98 39.42 3.79
N PHE A 257 -15.97 38.56 3.69
CA PHE A 257 -16.16 37.12 3.54
C PHE A 257 -16.45 36.39 4.86
N ARG A 258 -16.31 37.06 6.02
CA ARG A 258 -16.59 36.46 7.33
C ARG A 258 -18.08 36.39 7.64
N GLU A 259 -18.90 37.23 7.01
CA GLU A 259 -20.34 37.32 7.25
C GLU A 259 -21.17 36.47 6.27
N LEU A 260 -20.60 36.10 5.12
CA LEU A 260 -21.30 35.33 4.08
C LEU A 260 -21.31 33.84 4.44
N THR A 261 -22.48 33.30 4.83
CA THR A 261 -22.64 31.89 5.24
C THR A 261 -22.08 30.89 4.23
N ARG A 262 -22.28 31.12 2.92
CA ARG A 262 -21.72 30.26 1.86
C ARG A 262 -20.20 30.20 1.91
N VAL A 263 -19.55 31.35 2.10
CA VAL A 263 -18.09 31.44 2.16
C VAL A 263 -17.56 30.83 3.46
N ILE A 264 -18.28 30.99 4.57
CA ILE A 264 -17.97 30.33 5.84
C ILE A 264 -17.95 28.80 5.68
N LEU A 265 -18.94 28.21 5.00
CA LEU A 265 -19.01 26.77 4.77
C LEU A 265 -17.86 26.25 3.90
N HIS A 266 -17.58 26.90 2.76
CA HIS A 266 -16.44 26.53 1.91
C HIS A 266 -15.10 26.68 2.63
N ARG A 267 -14.93 27.73 3.45
CA ARG A 267 -13.75 27.91 4.31
C ARG A 267 -13.60 26.75 5.30
N ASN A 268 -14.68 26.37 5.98
CA ASN A 268 -14.66 25.29 6.96
C ASN A 268 -14.35 23.93 6.31
N LEU A 269 -14.84 23.69 5.09
CA LEU A 269 -14.47 22.52 4.30
C LEU A 269 -12.96 22.49 3.97
N LEU A 270 -12.40 23.61 3.52
CA LEU A 270 -10.95 23.71 3.27
C LEU A 270 -10.12 23.49 4.54
N ILE A 271 -10.55 24.04 5.67
CA ILE A 271 -9.90 23.82 6.97
C ILE A 271 -9.94 22.33 7.34
N ALA A 272 -11.09 21.66 7.18
CA ALA A 272 -11.22 20.23 7.47
C ALA A 272 -10.30 19.38 6.57
N ILE A 273 -10.21 19.69 5.27
CA ILE A 273 -9.31 19.01 4.33
C ILE A 273 -7.84 19.19 4.74
N VAL A 274 -7.42 20.43 5.06
CA VAL A 274 -6.04 20.71 5.50
C VAL A 274 -5.72 19.97 6.80
N LEU A 275 -6.64 19.99 7.79
CA LEU A 275 -6.46 19.27 9.05
C LEU A 275 -6.34 17.75 8.83
N ARG A 276 -7.22 17.17 8.00
CA ARG A 276 -7.15 15.75 7.62
C ARG A 276 -5.81 15.41 6.99
N ASN A 277 -5.36 16.21 6.03
CA ASN A 277 -4.10 15.97 5.33
C ASN A 277 -2.90 16.05 6.30
N ILE A 278 -2.88 17.04 7.21
CA ILE A 278 -1.83 17.15 8.24
C ILE A 278 -1.82 15.90 9.13
N MET A 279 -2.97 15.51 9.69
CA MET A 279 -3.06 14.34 10.56
C MET A 279 -2.64 13.05 9.84
N THR A 280 -3.05 12.89 8.59
CA THR A 280 -2.68 11.73 7.76
C THR A 280 -1.19 11.69 7.44
N ILE A 281 -0.56 12.83 7.17
CA ILE A 281 0.89 12.91 6.95
C ILE A 281 1.65 12.51 8.22
N ILE A 282 1.25 13.06 9.37
CA ILE A 282 1.85 12.74 10.67
C ILE A 282 1.75 11.24 10.95
N PHE A 283 0.56 10.65 10.79
CA PHE A 283 0.35 9.22 10.98
C PHE A 283 1.17 8.35 10.02
N LYS A 284 1.19 8.68 8.73
CA LYS A 284 1.97 7.92 7.74
C LYS A 284 3.47 7.99 8.02
N LYS A 285 3.99 9.14 8.46
CA LYS A 285 5.43 9.31 8.74
C LYS A 285 5.84 8.66 10.06
N LEU A 286 5.09 8.90 11.14
CA LEU A 286 5.46 8.45 12.50
C LEU A 286 5.07 7.00 12.82
N VAL A 287 4.09 6.43 12.10
CA VAL A 287 3.60 5.08 12.38
C VAL A 287 3.93 4.14 11.23
N ILE A 288 3.45 4.43 10.02
CA ILE A 288 3.52 3.47 8.90
C ILE A 288 4.92 3.38 8.28
N ILE A 289 5.50 4.51 7.85
CA ILE A 289 6.79 4.53 7.16
C ILE A 289 7.92 4.11 8.10
N ASP A 290 7.85 4.54 9.36
CA ASP A 290 8.79 4.14 10.41
C ASP A 290 8.80 2.62 10.61
N ALA A 291 7.61 2.00 10.74
CA ALA A 291 7.46 0.55 10.85
C ALA A 291 7.94 -0.24 9.62
N LEU A 292 7.95 0.38 8.43
CA LEU A 292 8.43 -0.26 7.20
C LEU A 292 9.95 -0.16 7.02
N LEU A 293 10.61 0.79 7.68
CA LEU A 293 12.04 1.02 7.57
C LEU A 293 12.84 0.29 8.66
N SER A 294 12.22 0.01 9.80
CA SER A 294 12.86 -0.70 10.91
C SER A 294 13.10 -2.17 10.56
N SER A 295 14.37 -2.54 10.37
CA SER A 295 14.81 -3.89 10.00
C SER A 295 15.36 -4.72 11.17
N ASP A 296 15.48 -4.15 12.37
CA ASP A 296 16.15 -4.79 13.51
C ASP A 296 15.53 -4.35 14.84
N LEU A 297 15.75 -5.15 15.91
CA LEU A 297 15.22 -5.10 17.29
C LEU A 297 15.56 -3.80 18.07
N THR A 298 15.33 -2.66 17.45
CA THR A 298 15.37 -1.32 18.02
C THR A 298 13.99 -0.76 17.79
N ASN A 299 13.25 -0.61 18.90
CA ASN A 299 11.83 -0.26 18.92
C ASN A 299 11.52 0.89 17.94
N HIS A 300 10.46 0.81 17.12
CA HIS A 300 9.42 1.85 16.96
C HIS A 300 8.28 1.40 15.99
N VAL A 301 7.03 1.56 16.47
CA VAL A 301 5.74 1.70 15.73
C VAL A 301 4.95 2.84 16.42
N MET A 302 5.60 4.00 16.55
CA MET A 302 5.39 4.97 17.66
C MET A 302 5.60 4.37 19.07
N GLU A 303 6.55 3.42 19.11
CA GLU A 303 7.03 2.60 20.23
C GLU A 303 5.97 1.70 20.90
N LEU A 304 5.61 0.64 20.17
CA LEU A 304 4.95 -0.60 20.62
C LEU A 304 3.55 -0.48 21.24
N ASN A 305 2.70 0.42 20.72
CA ASN A 305 1.27 0.57 21.07
C ASN A 305 0.96 1.54 22.23
N SER A 306 1.76 2.61 22.33
CA SER A 306 1.50 3.74 23.23
C SER A 306 0.11 4.37 23.02
N VAL A 307 -0.41 5.00 24.08
CA VAL A 307 -1.69 5.75 24.04
C VAL A 307 -1.65 6.84 22.96
N GLY A 308 -0.47 7.40 22.69
CA GLY A 308 -0.26 8.38 21.61
C GLY A 308 -0.66 7.85 20.23
N CYS A 309 -0.38 6.58 19.93
CA CYS A 309 -0.72 5.98 18.63
C CYS A 309 -2.23 5.85 18.44
N ARG A 310 -2.95 5.49 19.52
CA ARG A 310 -4.42 5.39 19.52
C ARG A 310 -5.07 6.77 19.38
N ILE A 311 -4.57 7.75 20.11
CA ILE A 311 -5.04 9.15 19.99
C ILE A 311 -4.80 9.66 18.57
N LEU A 312 -3.61 9.45 18.01
CA LEU A 312 -3.32 9.89 16.65
C LEU A 312 -4.24 9.21 15.62
N SER A 313 -4.46 7.90 15.75
CA SER A 313 -5.39 7.15 14.88
C SER A 313 -6.82 7.67 14.99
N PHE A 314 -7.28 7.98 16.21
CA PHE A 314 -8.57 8.61 16.44
C PHE A 314 -8.66 10.01 15.81
N LEU A 315 -7.61 10.81 15.89
CA LEU A 315 -7.55 12.14 15.27
C LEU A 315 -7.56 12.07 13.74
N VAL A 316 -6.88 11.08 13.15
CA VAL A 316 -6.95 10.81 11.70
C VAL A 316 -8.37 10.40 11.30
N SER A 317 -8.99 9.48 12.03
CA SER A 317 -10.37 9.04 11.75
C SER A 317 -11.36 10.20 11.89
N SER A 318 -11.25 10.99 12.95
CA SER A 318 -12.10 12.15 13.21
C SER A 318 -11.90 13.27 12.21
N SER A 319 -10.66 13.62 11.86
CA SER A 319 -10.41 14.64 10.81
C SER A 319 -10.91 14.21 9.43
N THR A 320 -10.83 12.91 9.13
CA THR A 320 -11.44 12.33 7.93
C THR A 320 -12.95 12.45 7.97
N ASN A 321 -13.61 12.05 9.06
CA ASN A 321 -15.07 12.15 9.22
C ASN A 321 -15.54 13.60 9.19
N SER A 322 -14.77 14.54 9.76
CA SER A 322 -15.03 15.98 9.68
C SER A 322 -15.06 16.48 8.24
N THR A 323 -14.17 15.97 7.40
CA THR A 323 -14.12 16.32 5.98
C THR A 323 -15.41 15.87 5.26
N TYR A 324 -15.87 14.64 5.50
CA TYR A 324 -17.16 14.15 4.97
C TYR A 324 -18.36 14.91 5.52
N ALA A 325 -18.38 15.22 6.82
CA ALA A 325 -19.44 16.01 7.44
C ALA A 325 -19.52 17.42 6.86
N CYS A 326 -18.37 18.09 6.68
CA CYS A 326 -18.29 19.40 6.02
C CYS A 326 -18.77 19.32 4.57
N MET A 327 -18.40 18.28 3.81
CA MET A 327 -18.92 18.07 2.46
C MET A 327 -20.44 17.92 2.44
N LEU A 328 -21.01 17.18 3.40
CA LEU A 328 -22.45 17.00 3.50
C LEU A 328 -23.18 18.30 3.78
N ILE A 329 -22.69 19.10 4.72
CA ILE A 329 -23.32 20.37 5.07
C ILE A 329 -23.17 21.39 3.94
N ASP A 330 -22.02 21.45 3.29
CA ASP A 330 -21.80 22.31 2.12
C ASP A 330 -22.73 21.91 0.96
N GLY A 331 -22.82 20.61 0.67
CA GLY A 331 -23.71 20.05 -0.34
C GLY A 331 -25.19 20.28 -0.04
N TYR A 332 -25.62 20.07 1.21
CA TYR A 332 -26.98 20.35 1.67
C TYR A 332 -27.32 21.84 1.55
N TYR A 333 -26.41 22.73 1.97
CA TYR A 333 -26.61 24.17 1.88
C TYR A 333 -26.71 24.62 0.41
N LEU A 334 -25.84 24.11 -0.46
CA LEU A 334 -25.90 24.40 -1.89
C LEU A 334 -27.21 23.92 -2.53
N HIS A 335 -27.62 22.69 -2.21
CA HIS A 335 -28.91 22.14 -2.65
C HIS A 335 -30.07 23.03 -2.19
N LYS A 336 -30.07 23.44 -0.91
CA LYS A 336 -31.09 24.34 -0.37
C LYS A 336 -31.15 25.65 -1.16
N VAL A 337 -30.01 26.32 -1.37
CA VAL A 337 -29.97 27.63 -2.05
C VAL A 337 -30.40 27.53 -3.52
N ILE A 338 -30.14 26.42 -4.21
CA ILE A 338 -30.46 26.28 -5.64
C ILE A 338 -31.88 25.75 -5.88
N VAL A 339 -32.29 24.74 -5.10
CA VAL A 339 -33.51 23.95 -5.30
C VAL A 339 -34.64 24.38 -4.37
N ARG A 340 -34.34 24.72 -3.11
CA ARG A 340 -35.33 25.04 -2.06
C ARG A 340 -35.14 26.47 -1.55
N THR A 341 -35.14 27.43 -2.46
CA THR A 341 -34.85 28.86 -2.19
C THR A 341 -35.74 29.49 -1.11
N PHE A 342 -36.99 29.04 -0.97
CA PHE A 342 -37.95 29.59 0.00
C PHE A 342 -37.91 28.91 1.37
N ALA A 343 -37.07 27.89 1.58
CA ALA A 343 -36.96 27.22 2.86
C ALA A 343 -36.23 28.11 3.89
N LYS A 344 -36.65 28.03 5.17
CA LYS A 344 -36.06 28.79 6.29
C LYS A 344 -34.54 28.58 6.38
N GLU A 345 -33.79 29.62 6.69
CA GLU A 345 -32.33 29.52 6.92
C GLU A 345 -32.03 28.75 8.20
N PRO A 346 -31.26 27.65 8.12
CA PRO A 346 -30.79 26.97 9.32
C PRO A 346 -29.83 27.91 10.06
N SER A 347 -29.92 27.94 11.39
CA SER A 347 -28.95 28.70 12.17
C SER A 347 -27.57 28.06 12.05
N ILE A 348 -26.53 28.90 11.98
CA ILE A 348 -25.15 28.42 11.81
C ILE A 348 -24.70 27.52 12.98
N TRP A 349 -25.21 27.77 14.18
CA TRP A 349 -24.97 26.96 15.37
C TRP A 349 -25.50 25.54 15.24
N ILE A 350 -26.70 25.35 14.67
CA ILE A 350 -27.24 24.01 14.43
C ILE A 350 -26.35 23.27 13.42
N LEU A 351 -25.89 23.94 12.37
CA LEU A 351 -24.98 23.33 11.39
C LEU A 351 -23.68 22.88 12.06
N TYR A 352 -23.09 23.68 12.96
CA TYR A 352 -21.89 23.27 13.70
C TYR A 352 -22.13 22.09 14.63
N ILE A 353 -23.26 22.04 15.33
CA ILE A 353 -23.63 20.88 16.16
C ILE A 353 -23.75 19.62 15.30
N VAL A 354 -24.37 19.71 14.13
CA VAL A 354 -24.50 18.58 13.21
C VAL A 354 -23.13 18.13 12.68
N VAL A 355 -22.25 19.05 12.28
CA VAL A 355 -20.87 18.71 11.87
C VAL A 355 -20.13 18.00 13.00
N ALA A 356 -20.20 18.51 14.22
CA ALA A 356 -19.55 17.90 15.38
C ALA A 356 -20.09 16.50 15.67
N ALA A 357 -21.41 16.33 15.64
CA ALA A 357 -22.07 15.03 15.84
C ALA A 357 -21.64 14.01 14.78
N LEU A 358 -21.70 14.37 13.50
CA LEU A 358 -21.27 13.52 12.39
C LEU A 358 -19.77 13.24 12.37
N THR A 359 -18.97 14.09 13.01
CA THR A 359 -17.51 13.90 13.14
C THR A 359 -17.16 12.93 14.26
N PHE A 360 -17.67 13.19 15.47
CA PHE A 360 -17.18 12.52 16.68
C PHE A 360 -17.98 11.27 17.03
N ILE A 361 -19.29 11.23 16.82
CA ILE A 361 -20.10 10.04 17.20
C ILE A 361 -19.58 8.77 16.50
N PRO A 362 -19.36 8.74 15.18
CA PRO A 362 -18.85 7.54 14.51
C PRO A 362 -17.42 7.19 14.93
N SER A 363 -16.57 8.20 15.13
CA SER A 363 -15.20 8.00 15.59
C SER A 363 -15.15 7.40 17.00
N ILE A 364 -16.04 7.84 17.90
CA ILE A 364 -16.13 7.32 19.28
C ILE A 364 -16.64 5.89 19.27
N ILE A 365 -17.66 5.58 18.48
CA ILE A 365 -18.18 4.21 18.33
C ILE A 365 -17.06 3.29 17.85
N TRP A 366 -16.35 3.68 16.80
CA TRP A 366 -15.23 2.90 16.27
C TRP A 366 -14.09 2.76 17.27
N ALA A 367 -13.69 3.84 17.94
CA ALA A 367 -12.68 3.76 18.99
C ALA A 367 -13.11 2.78 20.10
N GLY A 368 -14.38 2.78 20.49
CA GLY A 368 -14.94 1.81 21.43
C GLY A 368 -14.81 0.37 20.93
N ILE A 369 -15.12 0.10 19.65
CA ILE A 369 -14.95 -1.22 19.04
C ILE A 369 -13.46 -1.62 19.05
N MET A 370 -12.57 -0.75 18.60
CA MET A 370 -11.12 -1.00 18.56
C MET A 370 -10.54 -1.28 19.95
N VAL A 371 -11.00 -0.59 21.00
CA VAL A 371 -10.59 -0.85 22.40
C VAL A 371 -10.99 -2.26 22.83
N ASN A 372 -12.14 -2.78 22.41
CA ASN A 372 -12.62 -4.09 22.83
C ASN A 372 -11.97 -5.25 22.06
N PHE A 373 -11.74 -5.09 20.74
CA PHE A 373 -11.27 -6.17 19.87
C PHE A 373 -9.75 -6.19 19.65
N GLU A 374 -9.08 -5.03 19.70
CA GLU A 374 -7.67 -4.88 19.33
C GLU A 374 -6.93 -4.02 20.36
N ALA A 375 -7.15 -4.34 21.64
CA ALA A 375 -6.63 -3.57 22.79
C ALA A 375 -5.10 -3.59 22.91
N THR A 376 -4.42 -4.49 22.23
CA THR A 376 -2.98 -4.72 22.37
C THR A 376 -2.16 -3.99 21.33
N ASP A 377 -2.74 -3.66 20.16
CA ASP A 377 -2.04 -3.07 19.00
C ASP A 377 -2.42 -1.60 18.77
N CYS A 378 -1.59 -0.87 18.02
CA CYS A 378 -1.96 0.44 17.50
C CYS A 378 -3.03 0.24 16.42
N TRP A 379 -4.00 1.17 16.35
CA TRP A 379 -5.12 1.15 15.40
C TRP A 379 -4.71 1.50 13.96
N ALA A 380 -3.62 0.89 13.49
CA ALA A 380 -3.03 1.05 12.17
C ALA A 380 -3.31 -0.16 11.25
N VAL A 381 -3.54 -1.34 11.83
CA VAL A 381 -3.86 -2.58 11.11
C VAL A 381 -5.27 -2.99 11.48
N ASP A 382 -6.09 -3.36 10.50
CA ASP A 382 -7.46 -3.83 10.72
C ASP A 382 -7.48 -5.36 10.53
N ARG A 383 -7.61 -6.13 11.60
CA ARG A 383 -7.67 -7.61 11.52
C ARG A 383 -9.09 -8.13 11.54
N ASN A 384 -9.93 -7.51 12.36
CA ASN A 384 -11.30 -7.98 12.60
C ASN A 384 -12.36 -7.26 11.75
N GLY A 385 -11.96 -6.42 10.80
CA GLY A 385 -12.87 -5.62 9.98
C GLY A 385 -13.53 -4.48 10.77
N ALA A 386 -12.95 -4.07 11.89
CA ALA A 386 -13.49 -3.02 12.75
C ALA A 386 -13.55 -1.67 12.00
N GLN A 387 -12.63 -1.45 11.05
CA GLN A 387 -12.61 -0.27 10.19
C GLN A 387 -13.90 -0.10 9.38
N TRP A 388 -14.59 -1.20 9.05
CA TRP A 388 -15.84 -1.18 8.29
C TRP A 388 -16.93 -0.33 8.94
N SER A 389 -16.92 -0.20 10.28
CA SER A 389 -17.90 0.58 11.03
C SER A 389 -17.84 2.07 10.66
N VAL A 390 -16.64 2.64 10.49
CA VAL A 390 -16.48 4.05 10.09
C VAL A 390 -16.61 4.21 8.58
N ASP A 391 -16.09 3.25 7.81
CA ASP A 391 -16.17 3.32 6.35
C ASP A 391 -17.61 3.23 5.86
N SER A 392 -18.46 2.39 6.48
CA SER A 392 -19.90 2.37 6.20
C SER A 392 -20.56 3.73 6.44
N PHE A 393 -20.23 4.42 7.54
CA PHE A 393 -20.76 5.75 7.82
C PHE A 393 -20.36 6.77 6.73
N ARG A 394 -19.10 6.73 6.28
CA ARG A 394 -18.59 7.60 5.20
C ARG A 394 -19.33 7.33 3.88
N ILE A 395 -19.57 6.05 3.56
CA ILE A 395 -20.33 5.64 2.37
C ILE A 395 -21.76 6.17 2.42
N VAL A 396 -22.44 6.10 3.57
CA VAL A 396 -23.80 6.63 3.73
C VAL A 396 -23.84 8.15 3.48
N ILE A 397 -22.90 8.92 4.05
CA ILE A 397 -22.78 10.36 3.77
C ILE A 397 -22.59 10.61 2.27
N LEU A 398 -21.71 9.83 1.64
CA LEU A 398 -21.39 9.98 0.23
C LEU A 398 -22.59 9.67 -0.68
N LEU A 399 -23.40 8.65 -0.33
CA LEU A 399 -24.65 8.36 -1.01
C LEU A 399 -25.63 9.54 -0.91
N ILE A 400 -25.82 10.11 0.28
CA ILE A 400 -26.69 11.28 0.48
C ILE A 400 -26.19 12.46 -0.37
N ASN A 401 -24.88 12.75 -0.35
CA ASN A 401 -24.28 13.79 -1.18
C ASN A 401 -24.48 13.56 -2.68
N THR A 402 -24.45 12.31 -3.11
CA THR A 402 -24.71 11.94 -4.51
C THR A 402 -26.15 12.22 -4.90
N PHE A 403 -27.12 11.87 -4.04
CA PHE A 403 -28.52 12.21 -4.28
C PHE A 403 -28.74 13.72 -4.36
N LEU A 404 -28.16 14.49 -3.44
CA LEU A 404 -28.20 15.96 -3.47
C LEU A 404 -27.60 16.52 -4.76
N LEU A 405 -26.47 15.97 -5.21
CA LEU A 405 -25.83 16.37 -6.46
C LEU A 405 -26.75 16.10 -7.67
N LEU A 406 -27.35 14.92 -7.76
CA LEU A 406 -28.24 14.56 -8.87
C LEU A 406 -29.45 15.51 -8.94
N ASP A 407 -30.03 15.89 -7.81
CA ASP A 407 -31.13 16.85 -7.75
C ASP A 407 -30.69 18.26 -8.18
N ILE A 408 -29.52 18.73 -7.71
CA ILE A 408 -28.93 20.01 -8.16
C ILE A 408 -28.74 19.99 -9.69
N ILE A 409 -28.16 18.92 -10.24
CA ILE A 409 -27.90 18.78 -11.67
C ILE A 409 -29.23 18.81 -12.45
N LYS A 410 -30.25 18.07 -12.00
CA LYS A 410 -31.58 18.05 -12.64
C LYS A 410 -32.19 19.44 -12.71
N VAL A 411 -32.16 20.18 -11.60
CA VAL A 411 -32.72 21.54 -11.53
C VAL A 411 -31.91 22.52 -12.37
N MET A 412 -30.58 22.44 -12.32
CA MET A 412 -29.69 23.28 -13.12
C MET A 412 -29.91 23.07 -14.62
N ILE A 413 -30.01 21.82 -15.09
CA ILE A 413 -30.31 21.49 -16.49
C ILE A 413 -31.70 22.02 -16.87
N SER A 414 -32.71 21.86 -16.00
CA SER A 414 -34.08 22.31 -16.25
C SER A 414 -34.16 23.83 -16.41
N LYS A 415 -33.56 24.60 -15.49
CA LYS A 415 -33.51 26.07 -15.56
C LYS A 415 -32.79 26.57 -16.83
N MET A 416 -31.80 25.83 -17.33
CA MET A 416 -31.09 26.19 -18.55
C MET A 416 -31.84 25.85 -19.84
N LYS A 417 -32.59 24.76 -19.88
CA LYS A 417 -33.46 24.44 -21.04
C LYS A 417 -34.53 25.50 -21.27
N GLN A 418 -34.94 26.19 -20.21
CA GLN A 418 -35.93 27.28 -20.28
C GLN A 418 -35.35 28.62 -20.74
N GLY A 419 -34.02 28.77 -20.93
CA GLY A 419 -33.42 30.07 -21.28
C GLY A 419 -32.04 30.10 -21.92
N GLY A 420 -31.46 28.97 -22.37
CA GLY A 420 -30.06 28.92 -22.84
C GLY A 420 -29.83 28.32 -24.23
N THR A 421 -28.90 28.90 -25.00
CA THR A 421 -28.42 28.38 -26.29
C THR A 421 -27.59 27.09 -26.11
N THR A 422 -27.46 26.25 -27.14
CA THR A 422 -26.66 24.99 -27.15
C THR A 422 -25.21 25.16 -26.67
N ARG A 423 -24.62 26.36 -26.83
CA ARG A 423 -23.28 26.69 -26.35
C ARG A 423 -23.22 26.86 -24.83
N GLN A 424 -24.26 27.41 -24.21
CA GLN A 424 -24.35 27.55 -22.76
C GLN A 424 -24.56 26.19 -22.08
N THR A 425 -25.29 25.27 -22.71
CA THR A 425 -25.50 23.89 -22.22
C THR A 425 -24.19 23.10 -22.14
N LYS A 426 -23.33 23.20 -23.17
CA LYS A 426 -21.99 22.57 -23.16
C LYS A 426 -21.08 23.16 -22.08
N ALA A 427 -21.12 24.47 -21.87
CA ALA A 427 -20.33 25.14 -20.84
C ALA A 427 -20.77 24.74 -19.42
N ALA A 428 -22.08 24.62 -19.19
CA ALA A 428 -22.60 24.19 -17.89
C ALA A 428 -22.36 22.70 -17.62
N PHE A 429 -22.48 21.83 -18.62
CA PHE A 429 -22.08 20.42 -18.47
C PHE A 429 -20.60 20.31 -18.06
N ARG A 430 -19.72 21.10 -18.69
CA ARG A 430 -18.30 21.17 -18.31
C ARG A 430 -18.09 21.67 -16.87
N ALA A 431 -18.87 22.65 -16.42
CA ALA A 431 -18.85 23.09 -15.02
C ALA A 431 -19.36 22.01 -14.05
N THR A 432 -20.35 21.22 -14.47
CA THR A 432 -20.93 20.10 -13.70
C THR A 432 -19.92 18.99 -13.45
N ILE A 433 -19.03 18.72 -14.42
CA ILE A 433 -17.94 17.75 -14.25
C ILE A 433 -17.02 18.14 -13.10
N PHE A 434 -16.80 19.44 -12.85
CA PHE A 434 -15.99 19.90 -11.71
C PHE A 434 -16.72 19.81 -10.36
N LEU A 435 -18.05 19.71 -10.36
CA LEU A 435 -18.83 19.45 -9.14
C LEU A 435 -18.69 17.97 -8.70
N ILE A 436 -18.36 17.05 -9.60
CA ILE A 436 -18.23 15.62 -9.30
C ILE A 436 -17.12 15.33 -8.25
N PRO A 437 -15.88 15.83 -8.38
CA PRO A 437 -14.87 15.70 -7.32
C PRO A 437 -15.26 16.40 -6.02
N LEU A 438 -15.98 17.53 -6.12
CA LEU A 438 -16.35 18.37 -4.98
C LEU A 438 -17.28 17.64 -3.99
N PHE A 439 -18.26 16.91 -4.53
CA PHE A 439 -19.21 16.10 -3.77
C PHE A 439 -18.67 14.72 -3.37
N GLY A 440 -17.41 14.43 -3.68
CA GLY A 440 -16.74 13.19 -3.30
C GLY A 440 -17.07 11.98 -4.18
N LEU A 441 -17.76 12.14 -5.32
CA LEU A 441 -18.19 10.99 -6.15
C LEU A 441 -17.00 10.16 -6.66
N HIS A 442 -15.84 10.80 -6.82
CA HIS A 442 -14.59 10.10 -7.16
C HIS A 442 -14.24 8.99 -6.16
N VAL A 443 -14.68 9.13 -4.90
CA VAL A 443 -14.45 8.14 -3.84
C VAL A 443 -15.13 6.81 -4.18
N PHE A 444 -16.33 6.78 -4.81
CA PHE A 444 -16.95 5.52 -5.23
C PHE A 444 -16.12 4.78 -6.29
N ILE A 445 -15.55 5.53 -7.23
CA ILE A 445 -14.67 4.98 -8.27
C ILE A 445 -13.41 4.37 -7.63
N THR A 446 -12.94 4.94 -6.52
CA THR A 446 -11.74 4.49 -5.80
C THR A 446 -12.04 3.66 -4.54
N ALA A 447 -13.29 3.33 -4.25
CA ALA A 447 -13.70 2.66 -3.01
C ALA A 447 -13.50 1.15 -3.10
N LYS A 448 -13.86 0.56 -4.25
CA LYS A 448 -13.61 -0.86 -4.51
C LYS A 448 -12.33 -0.99 -5.34
N LYS A 449 -11.41 -1.84 -4.90
CA LYS A 449 -10.26 -2.25 -5.71
C LYS A 449 -10.80 -2.98 -6.95
N ILE A 450 -10.85 -2.28 -8.08
CA ILE A 450 -11.33 -2.78 -9.39
C ILE A 450 -10.21 -3.54 -10.13
N VAL A 451 -9.08 -3.79 -9.47
CA VAL A 451 -7.95 -4.48 -10.08
C VAL A 451 -8.27 -5.97 -10.16
N VAL A 452 -8.57 -6.46 -11.38
CA VAL A 452 -8.87 -7.87 -11.69
C VAL A 452 -7.59 -8.70 -11.86
N ASN A 453 -6.47 -8.05 -12.18
CA ASN A 453 -5.17 -8.71 -12.37
C ASN A 453 -4.24 -8.43 -11.17
N ASP A 454 -3.74 -9.47 -10.50
CA ASP A 454 -2.77 -9.41 -9.39
C ASP A 454 -1.37 -8.86 -9.79
N THR A 455 -1.26 -8.06 -10.85
CA THR A 455 0.02 -7.48 -11.29
C THR A 455 0.35 -6.22 -10.47
N CYS A 456 1.60 -6.12 -10.02
CA CYS A 456 2.04 -4.97 -9.23
C CYS A 456 1.87 -3.63 -9.94
N THR A 457 1.95 -3.62 -11.27
CA THR A 457 1.74 -2.41 -12.09
C THR A 457 0.30 -1.92 -12.05
N ALA A 458 -0.68 -2.83 -12.15
CA ALA A 458 -2.09 -2.47 -12.10
C ALA A 458 -2.47 -1.92 -10.72
N GLU A 459 -1.90 -2.50 -9.67
CA GLU A 459 -2.09 -1.99 -8.31
C GLU A 459 -1.44 -0.65 -8.05
N ASP A 460 -0.20 -0.46 -8.50
CA ASP A 460 0.49 0.81 -8.38
C ASP A 460 -0.30 1.92 -9.10
N VAL A 461 -0.80 1.64 -10.31
CA VAL A 461 -1.65 2.59 -11.06
C VAL A 461 -2.93 2.92 -10.29
N TYR A 462 -3.59 1.91 -9.72
CA TYR A 462 -4.79 2.11 -8.92
C TYR A 462 -4.53 2.97 -7.68
N ASP A 463 -3.49 2.65 -6.90
CA ASP A 463 -3.16 3.38 -5.67
C ASP A 463 -2.72 4.81 -5.97
N TYR A 464 -1.87 5.02 -6.98
CA TYR A 464 -1.47 6.36 -7.39
C TYR A 464 -2.66 7.18 -7.88
N PHE A 465 -3.54 6.59 -8.71
CA PHE A 465 -4.74 7.27 -9.17
C PHE A 465 -5.65 7.66 -8.01
N ARG A 466 -5.89 6.75 -7.07
CA ARG A 466 -6.67 7.01 -5.85
C ARG A 466 -6.09 8.16 -5.04
N TYR A 467 -4.80 8.13 -4.73
CA TYR A 467 -4.13 9.17 -3.95
C TYR A 467 -4.14 10.54 -4.65
N THR A 468 -3.97 10.54 -5.98
CA THR A 468 -4.07 11.77 -6.77
C THR A 468 -5.49 12.34 -6.72
N MET A 469 -6.53 11.52 -6.91
CA MET A 469 -7.92 11.97 -6.85
C MET A 469 -8.29 12.54 -5.48
N GLU A 470 -7.85 11.89 -4.40
CA GLU A 470 -8.05 12.37 -3.03
C GLU A 470 -7.40 13.73 -2.77
N ALA A 471 -6.17 13.93 -3.24
CA ALA A 471 -5.45 15.20 -3.09
C ALA A 471 -6.03 16.31 -3.98
N LEU A 472 -6.47 15.98 -5.20
CA LEU A 472 -7.07 16.94 -6.12
C LEU A 472 -8.37 17.55 -5.60
N GLN A 473 -9.11 16.84 -4.74
CA GLN A 473 -10.35 17.35 -4.17
C GLN A 473 -10.16 18.70 -3.48
N GLY A 474 -9.18 18.83 -2.58
CA GLY A 474 -8.92 20.10 -1.88
C GLY A 474 -8.43 21.21 -2.81
N ILE A 475 -7.58 20.85 -3.78
CA ILE A 475 -7.06 21.76 -4.79
C ILE A 475 -8.22 22.34 -5.64
N PHE A 476 -9.15 21.50 -6.09
CA PHE A 476 -10.31 21.96 -6.86
C PHE A 476 -11.23 22.87 -6.05
N VAL A 477 -11.51 22.54 -4.78
CA VAL A 477 -12.30 23.40 -3.89
C VAL A 477 -11.64 24.78 -3.76
N ALA A 478 -10.33 24.85 -3.54
CA ALA A 478 -9.59 26.10 -3.43
C ALA A 478 -9.60 26.91 -4.74
N ILE A 479 -9.39 26.24 -5.88
CA ILE A 479 -9.43 26.90 -7.20
C ILE A 479 -10.82 27.45 -7.49
N LEU A 480 -11.87 26.64 -7.37
CA LEU A 480 -13.22 27.03 -7.80
C LEU A 480 -13.83 28.11 -6.91
N PHE A 481 -13.69 27.99 -5.59
CA PHE A 481 -14.37 28.91 -4.66
C PHE A 481 -13.51 30.10 -4.24
N CYS A 482 -12.18 30.01 -4.33
CA CYS A 482 -11.28 31.11 -3.98
C CYS A 482 -10.61 31.72 -5.22
N TYR A 483 -9.71 31.00 -5.90
CA TYR A 483 -8.81 31.62 -6.89
C TYR A 483 -9.50 32.00 -8.21
N ALA A 484 -10.42 31.18 -8.71
CA ALA A 484 -11.19 31.42 -9.93
C ALA A 484 -12.49 32.18 -9.67
N ASN A 485 -12.85 32.41 -8.41
CA ASN A 485 -14.08 33.09 -8.05
C ASN A 485 -13.93 34.60 -8.30
N SER A 486 -14.74 35.14 -9.21
CA SER A 486 -14.69 36.55 -9.61
C SER A 486 -14.97 37.51 -8.46
N GLU A 487 -15.80 37.11 -7.49
CA GLU A 487 -16.08 37.92 -6.30
C GLU A 487 -14.82 38.10 -5.45
N VAL A 488 -14.12 36.99 -5.19
CA VAL A 488 -12.86 36.96 -4.45
C VAL A 488 -11.77 37.75 -5.18
N GLN A 489 -11.64 37.57 -6.49
CA GLN A 489 -10.67 38.31 -7.30
C GLN A 489 -10.91 39.82 -7.28
N ASN A 490 -12.18 40.25 -7.29
CA ASN A 490 -12.52 41.66 -7.28
C ASN A 490 -12.26 42.29 -5.91
N GLU A 491 -12.57 41.59 -4.82
CA GLU A 491 -12.24 42.05 -3.47
C GLU A 491 -10.73 42.08 -3.23
N LEU A 492 -9.98 41.08 -3.69
CA LEU A 492 -8.51 41.12 -3.64
C LEU A 492 -7.95 42.32 -4.41
N ARG A 493 -8.48 42.62 -5.60
CA ARG A 493 -8.10 43.83 -6.36
C ARG A 493 -8.44 45.11 -5.61
N ASN A 494 -9.56 45.16 -4.90
CA ASN A 494 -9.97 46.31 -4.09
C ASN A 494 -9.04 46.50 -2.87
N VAL A 495 -8.71 45.42 -2.17
CA VAL A 495 -7.75 45.43 -1.05
C VAL A 495 -6.37 45.88 -1.54
N PHE A 496 -5.89 45.32 -2.64
CA PHE A 496 -4.62 45.72 -3.24
C PHE A 496 -4.60 47.21 -3.62
N ARG A 497 -5.70 47.73 -4.19
CA ARG A 497 -5.84 49.16 -4.50
C ARG A 497 -5.76 50.02 -3.24
N LYS A 498 -6.46 49.63 -2.16
CA LYS A 498 -6.44 50.35 -0.87
C LYS A 498 -5.03 50.36 -0.27
N ILE A 499 -4.35 49.22 -0.27
CA ILE A 499 -2.96 49.09 0.21
C ILE A 499 -2.01 49.97 -0.61
N ASN A 500 -2.12 49.97 -1.93
CA ASN A 500 -1.27 50.81 -2.79
C ASN A 500 -1.50 52.30 -2.53
N ILE A 501 -2.76 52.72 -2.32
CA ILE A 501 -3.07 54.12 -1.95
C ILE A 501 -2.43 54.46 -0.60
N GLN A 502 -2.60 53.60 0.42
CA GLN A 502 -2.00 53.82 1.74
C GLN A 502 -0.46 53.85 1.71
N LEU A 503 0.17 52.96 0.94
CA LEU A 503 1.62 52.94 0.75
C LEU A 503 2.11 54.20 0.02
N SER A 504 1.37 54.66 -0.99
CA SER A 504 1.70 55.89 -1.71
C SER A 504 1.59 57.13 -0.81
N GLN A 505 0.59 57.18 0.07
CA GLN A 505 0.41 58.28 1.02
C GLN A 505 1.46 58.27 2.14
N ARG A 506 1.89 57.09 2.59
CA ARG A 506 2.78 56.95 3.74
C ARG A 506 4.27 56.94 3.39
N PHE A 507 4.62 56.44 2.20
CA PHE A 507 6.02 56.23 1.78
C PHE A 507 6.35 56.81 0.40
N GLY A 508 5.41 57.42 -0.32
CA GLY A 508 5.64 57.97 -1.67
C GLY A 508 5.89 56.92 -2.77
N ILE A 509 5.84 55.63 -2.44
CA ILE A 509 6.06 54.51 -3.37
C ILE A 509 4.77 54.25 -4.15
N ARG A 510 4.81 54.37 -5.49
CA ARG A 510 3.64 54.21 -6.36
C ARG A 510 3.79 52.96 -7.23
N PHE A 511 3.07 51.88 -6.92
CA PHE A 511 3.05 50.68 -7.77
C PHE A 511 2.07 50.86 -8.95
N ARG A 512 2.48 50.48 -10.16
CA ARG A 512 1.66 50.60 -11.38
C ARG A 512 0.53 49.55 -11.35
N VAL A 513 -0.72 50.01 -11.20
CA VAL A 513 -1.90 49.13 -11.23
C VAL A 513 -2.30 48.86 -12.69
N PRO A 514 -2.52 47.61 -13.13
CA PRO A 514 -3.09 47.33 -14.44
C PRO A 514 -4.51 47.89 -14.53
N GLN A 515 -4.76 48.77 -15.52
CA GLN A 515 -6.04 49.41 -15.71
C GLN A 515 -7.05 48.41 -16.30
N ALA A 516 -8.13 48.10 -15.58
CA ALA A 516 -9.22 47.30 -16.12
C ALA A 516 -9.99 48.12 -17.17
N ARG A 517 -10.21 47.52 -18.35
CA ARG A 517 -10.98 48.09 -19.47
C ARG A 517 -12.43 48.37 -19.02
N ARG A 518 -12.75 49.62 -18.69
CA ARG A 518 -14.15 50.05 -18.44
C ARG A 518 -14.91 49.94 -19.77
N ARG A 519 -16.01 49.16 -19.80
CA ARG A 519 -17.06 49.34 -20.80
C ARG A 519 -17.79 50.64 -20.47
N THR A 520 -17.79 51.59 -21.40
CA THR A 520 -18.57 52.82 -21.36
C THR A 520 -20.05 52.48 -21.47
N THR A 521 -20.82 52.70 -20.41
CA THR A 521 -22.28 52.84 -20.49
C THR A 521 -22.59 54.30 -20.73
N THR A 522 -23.16 54.61 -21.89
CA THR A 522 -23.67 55.92 -22.28
C THR A 522 -24.86 56.27 -21.39
N ALA A 523 -24.76 57.34 -20.61
CA ALA A 523 -25.89 57.89 -19.86
C ALA A 523 -26.63 58.90 -20.73
N THR A 524 -27.94 58.72 -20.89
CA THR A 524 -28.85 59.66 -21.55
C THR A 524 -29.08 60.85 -20.63
N TYR A 525 -28.73 62.07 -21.07
CA TYR A 525 -29.04 63.31 -20.36
C TYR A 525 -30.51 63.69 -20.60
N VAL A 526 -31.23 64.03 -19.52
CA VAL A 526 -32.53 64.71 -19.56
C VAL A 526 -32.27 66.20 -19.36
N GLN A 527 -32.66 67.03 -20.32
CA GLN A 527 -32.62 68.50 -20.19
C GLN A 527 -33.80 68.98 -19.34
N THR A 528 -33.52 69.74 -18.30
CA THR A 528 -34.52 70.57 -17.61
C THR A 528 -34.38 72.00 -18.13
N SER A 529 -35.42 72.49 -18.79
CA SER A 529 -35.59 73.88 -19.20
C SER A 529 -35.97 74.75 -18.00
N ASP A 530 -35.12 75.72 -17.64
CA ASP A 530 -35.49 76.81 -16.75
C ASP A 530 -35.82 78.06 -17.57
N SER A 531 -37.04 78.55 -17.41
CA SER A 531 -37.55 79.81 -17.97
C SER A 531 -37.76 80.83 -16.85
N LYS A 532 -36.93 81.88 -16.83
CA LYS A 532 -37.21 83.24 -16.34
C LYS A 532 -36.39 84.15 -17.26
N GLY A 533 -36.93 85.06 -18.07
CA GLY A 533 -37.95 86.04 -17.76
C GLY A 533 -37.23 87.34 -17.36
N ASP A 534 -36.85 88.15 -18.35
CA ASP A 534 -36.65 89.60 -18.25
C ASP A 534 -36.72 90.23 -19.65
N PHE A 535 -37.64 91.20 -19.76
CA PHE A 535 -38.05 92.07 -20.87
C PHE A 535 -39.00 91.52 -21.94
#